data_AF-A0A2M7T230-F1
#
_entry.id   AF-A0A2M7T230-F1
#
_cell.length_a   1.000
_cell.length_b   1.000
_cell.length_c   1.000
_cell.angle_alpha   90.00
_cell.angle_beta   90.00
_cell.angle_gamma   90.00
#
_symmetry.space_group_name_H-M   'P 1'
#
loop_
_entity.id
_entity.type
_entity.pdbx_description
1 polymer ?
#
loop_
_entity_poly.entity_id
_entity_poly.type
_entity_poly.pdbx_seq_one_letter_code
_entity_poly.pdbx_strand_id
1 'polypeptide(L)'
;MFRTRKTRNSFDIWPAYVDILATVLMVLIFVLMTFVLSQIYLSDSIVGKDSVIESLNTKLTSLDQNLDLEKKRLKDAHIKLKKMEDDLSLELDISQKLSEDKKDLKNKLENMFNELKKVSDLLDEEATVNKKDKITISDLNKGIEKLAQELEAIKQQNIKLEEENGTHKELTRVHAYRSEFFTKLKLAIGDMDNMQVVGDRFIFQSELLFAPGSTDLGDVGQGKLEKLSNTLKEITKKIPKNINWVLRVDGHTDNVPIRHAFASNWELSAARAISVVKFLMKQGINPKNLVAAGFGQFQPLIKGSNEKARSKNRRIEFKLDQR
;
A
#
# COMPACT_ATOMS: atom_id res chain seq x y z
N MET A 1 -101.20 46.79 144.00
CA MET A 1 -102.17 47.73 143.39
C MET A 1 -101.57 48.23 142.06
N PHE A 2 -102.33 48.12 140.96
CA PHE A 2 -102.25 48.88 139.68
C PHE A 2 -101.08 48.70 138.65
N ARG A 3 -101.44 48.04 137.53
CA ARG A 3 -101.47 48.50 136.10
C ARG A 3 -100.19 48.81 135.25
N THR A 4 -100.03 48.00 134.18
CA THR A 4 -99.84 48.31 132.71
C THR A 4 -98.53 48.82 132.06
N ARG A 5 -97.93 47.94 131.22
CA ARG A 5 -97.73 47.95 129.73
C ARG A 5 -97.07 49.15 129.00
N LYS A 6 -95.88 48.95 128.37
CA LYS A 6 -95.64 49.08 126.90
C LYS A 6 -94.20 48.68 126.45
N THR A 7 -94.13 48.20 125.22
CA THR A 7 -93.07 47.61 124.37
C THR A 7 -91.99 48.59 123.83
N ARG A 8 -90.76 48.13 123.47
CA ARG A 8 -90.24 47.87 122.08
C ARG A 8 -88.70 47.88 121.95
N ASN A 9 -88.21 46.93 121.15
CA ASN A 9 -86.97 46.86 120.35
C ASN A 9 -85.58 46.88 121.01
N SER A 10 -84.98 45.70 121.12
CA SER A 10 -83.54 45.47 120.98
C SER A 10 -83.10 45.83 119.55
N PHE A 11 -82.11 46.72 119.41
CA PHE A 11 -81.41 46.96 118.14
C PHE A 11 -80.30 45.90 118.01
N ASP A 12 -80.57 44.86 117.22
CA ASP A 12 -79.56 43.89 116.79
C ASP A 12 -78.62 44.58 115.78
N ILE A 13 -77.36 44.80 116.15
CA ILE A 13 -76.31 45.40 115.29
C ILE A 13 -75.58 44.32 114.46
N TRP A 14 -75.78 43.04 114.81
CA TRP A 14 -75.22 41.88 114.13
C TRP A 14 -75.63 41.73 112.64
N PRO A 15 -76.87 42.06 112.21
CA PRO A 15 -77.26 41.97 110.80
C PRO A 15 -76.54 42.97 109.89
N ALA A 16 -76.26 44.19 110.37
CA ALA A 16 -75.76 45.28 109.52
C ALA A 16 -74.28 45.14 109.12
N TYR A 17 -73.42 44.62 110.01
CA TYR A 17 -72.01 44.36 109.69
C TYR A 17 -71.86 43.19 108.71
N VAL A 18 -72.63 42.12 108.92
CA VAL A 18 -72.66 40.95 108.04
C VAL A 18 -73.15 41.33 106.64
N ASP A 19 -74.09 42.26 106.52
CA ASP A 19 -74.62 42.73 105.22
C ASP A 19 -73.60 43.59 104.44
N ILE A 20 -72.84 44.47 105.12
CA ILE A 20 -71.74 45.22 104.49
C ILE A 20 -70.60 44.28 104.06
N LEU A 21 -70.27 43.29 104.90
CA LEU A 21 -69.24 42.30 104.55
C LEU A 21 -69.70 41.39 103.41
N ALA A 22 -70.97 41.00 103.37
CA ALA A 22 -71.57 40.22 102.29
C ALA A 22 -71.65 41.01 100.97
N THR A 23 -71.98 42.30 101.02
CA THR A 23 -72.00 43.17 99.83
C THR A 23 -70.60 43.45 99.28
N VAL A 24 -69.61 43.70 100.14
CA VAL A 24 -68.20 43.80 99.72
C VAL A 24 -67.70 42.48 99.14
N LEU A 25 -68.04 41.34 99.76
CA LEU A 25 -67.71 40.01 99.24
C LEU A 25 -68.36 39.77 97.87
N MET A 26 -69.63 40.13 97.68
CA MET A 26 -70.35 40.02 96.41
C MET A 26 -69.74 40.87 95.32
N VAL A 27 -69.39 42.13 95.62
CA VAL A 27 -68.70 43.03 94.67
C VAL A 27 -67.32 42.48 94.32
N LEU A 28 -66.58 41.96 95.31
CA LEU A 28 -65.25 41.39 95.10
C LEU A 28 -65.33 40.12 94.24
N ILE A 29 -66.28 39.22 94.51
CA ILE A 29 -66.55 38.03 93.67
C ILE A 29 -66.98 38.45 92.26
N PHE A 30 -67.80 39.48 92.12
CA PHE A 30 -68.22 40.00 90.82
C PHE A 30 -67.05 40.54 90.00
N VAL A 31 -66.17 41.34 90.61
CA VAL A 31 -64.93 41.84 89.97
C VAL A 31 -63.98 40.69 89.63
N LEU A 32 -63.89 39.67 90.48
CA LEU A 32 -63.08 38.48 90.22
C LEU A 32 -63.66 37.66 89.05
N MET A 33 -64.98 37.53 88.96
CA MET A 33 -65.67 36.84 87.85
C MET A 33 -65.50 37.58 86.53
N THR A 34 -65.64 38.90 86.50
CA THR A 34 -65.42 39.69 85.28
C THR A 34 -63.95 39.61 84.84
N PHE A 35 -63.02 39.61 85.79
CA PHE A 35 -61.60 39.42 85.52
C PHE A 35 -61.29 38.02 84.96
N VAL A 36 -61.83 36.95 85.55
CA VAL A 36 -61.66 35.56 85.08
C VAL A 36 -62.28 35.37 83.69
N LEU A 37 -63.47 35.92 83.44
CA LEU A 37 -64.09 35.90 82.11
C LEU A 37 -63.24 36.64 81.06
N SER A 38 -62.68 37.79 81.43
CA SER A 38 -61.76 38.53 80.56
C SER A 38 -60.46 37.76 80.31
N GLN A 39 -59.93 37.05 81.31
CA GLN A 39 -58.75 36.19 81.16
C GLN A 39 -59.01 35.02 80.22
N ILE A 40 -60.16 34.34 80.33
CA ILE A 40 -60.54 33.23 79.43
C ILE A 40 -60.62 33.74 77.99
N TYR A 41 -61.31 34.86 77.75
CA TYR A 41 -61.43 35.44 76.41
C TYR A 41 -60.08 35.88 75.83
N LEU A 42 -59.23 36.50 76.66
CA LEU A 42 -57.88 36.90 76.25
C LEU A 42 -57.00 35.68 75.95
N SER A 43 -57.11 34.62 76.76
CA SER A 43 -56.41 33.34 76.54
C SER A 43 -56.83 32.69 75.23
N ASP A 44 -58.14 32.59 74.95
CA ASP A 44 -58.64 32.02 73.70
C ASP A 44 -58.18 32.85 72.48
N SER A 45 -58.16 34.18 72.59
CA SER A 45 -57.67 35.07 71.53
C SER A 45 -56.16 34.96 71.29
N ILE A 46 -55.37 34.80 72.37
CA ILE A 46 -53.92 34.61 72.29
C ILE A 46 -53.60 33.23 71.70
N VAL A 47 -54.21 32.16 72.22
CA VAL A 47 -54.04 30.79 71.70
C VAL A 47 -54.47 30.70 70.23
N GLY A 48 -55.56 31.38 69.84
CA GLY A 48 -55.98 31.48 68.44
C GLY A 48 -54.93 32.17 67.56
N LYS A 49 -54.38 33.32 67.99
CA LYS A 49 -53.31 34.01 67.26
C LYS A 49 -52.03 33.17 67.17
N ASP A 50 -51.65 32.47 68.24
CA ASP A 50 -50.48 31.60 68.27
C ASP A 50 -50.64 30.44 67.28
N SER A 51 -51.83 29.84 67.19
CA SER A 51 -52.12 28.79 66.20
C SER A 51 -52.05 29.30 64.74
N VAL A 52 -52.48 30.55 64.49
CA VAL A 52 -52.37 31.18 63.17
C VAL A 52 -50.91 31.46 62.84
N ILE A 53 -50.11 31.97 63.78
CA ILE A 53 -48.67 32.21 63.61
C ILE A 53 -47.94 30.90 63.34
N GLU A 54 -48.26 29.82 64.06
CA GLU A 54 -47.69 28.50 63.82
C GLU A 54 -48.05 27.98 62.41
N SER A 55 -49.30 28.14 61.97
CA SER A 55 -49.72 27.78 60.61
C SER A 55 -49.03 28.61 59.53
N LEU A 56 -48.73 29.88 59.80
CA LEU A 56 -48.01 30.76 58.88
C LEU A 56 -46.53 30.40 58.82
N ASN A 57 -45.90 30.10 59.96
CA ASN A 57 -44.50 29.65 60.03
C ASN A 57 -44.29 28.31 59.31
N THR A 58 -45.22 27.38 59.45
CA THR A 58 -45.19 26.10 58.73
C THR A 58 -45.39 26.30 57.22
N LYS A 59 -46.30 27.18 56.80
CA LYS A 59 -46.44 27.58 55.39
C LYS A 59 -45.19 28.26 54.85
N LEU A 60 -44.59 29.19 55.61
CA LEU A 60 -43.35 29.88 55.23
C LEU A 60 -42.21 28.86 55.03
N THR A 61 -42.05 27.93 55.97
CA THR A 61 -41.03 26.88 55.89
C THR A 61 -41.23 25.97 54.67
N SER A 62 -42.47 25.59 54.36
CA SER A 62 -42.76 24.78 53.17
C SER A 62 -42.59 25.55 51.85
N LEU A 63 -42.90 26.84 51.83
CA LEU A 63 -42.61 27.74 50.71
C LEU A 63 -41.11 27.88 50.48
N ASP A 64 -40.31 28.07 51.53
CA ASP A 64 -38.85 28.15 51.43
C ASP A 64 -38.24 26.83 50.91
N GLN A 65 -38.72 25.69 51.42
CA GLN A 65 -38.31 24.38 50.92
C GLN A 65 -38.66 24.18 49.43
N ASN A 66 -39.86 24.57 49.01
CA ASN A 66 -40.28 24.50 47.61
C ASN A 66 -39.45 25.45 46.73
N LEU A 67 -39.17 26.66 47.21
CA LEU A 67 -38.34 27.63 46.50
C LEU A 67 -36.92 27.11 46.30
N ASP A 68 -36.33 26.49 47.32
CA ASP A 68 -35.00 25.89 47.21
C ASP A 68 -34.99 24.68 46.27
N LEU A 69 -36.04 23.86 46.29
CA LEU A 69 -36.22 22.76 45.33
C LEU A 69 -36.32 23.29 43.88
N GLU A 70 -37.12 24.33 43.65
CA GLU A 70 -37.27 24.95 42.33
C GLU A 70 -35.97 25.62 41.85
N LYS A 71 -35.24 26.31 42.74
CA LYS A 71 -33.90 26.83 42.43
C LYS A 71 -32.93 25.72 42.04
N LYS A 72 -32.97 24.57 42.73
CA LYS A 72 -32.14 23.41 42.39
C LYS A 72 -32.53 22.83 41.03
N ARG A 73 -33.82 22.65 40.77
CA ARG A 73 -34.34 22.20 39.46
C ARG A 73 -33.93 23.13 38.32
N LEU A 74 -33.99 24.45 38.53
CA LEU A 74 -33.55 25.45 37.56
C LEU A 74 -32.04 25.35 37.28
N LYS A 75 -31.22 25.17 38.32
CA LYS A 75 -29.77 24.95 38.15
C LYS A 75 -29.49 23.67 37.36
N ASP A 76 -30.15 22.57 37.70
CA ASP A 76 -29.98 21.28 37.01
C ASP A 76 -30.43 21.36 35.54
N ALA A 77 -31.55 22.06 35.27
CA ALA A 77 -32.04 22.30 33.93
C ALA A 77 -31.07 23.17 33.11
N HIS A 78 -30.49 24.21 33.71
CA HIS A 78 -29.50 25.06 33.05
C HIS A 78 -28.22 24.28 32.71
N ILE A 79 -27.74 23.42 33.61
CA ILE A 79 -26.59 22.55 33.35
C ILE A 79 -26.89 21.58 32.20
N LYS A 80 -28.08 20.97 32.18
CA LYS A 80 -28.50 20.08 31.08
C LYS A 80 -28.59 20.81 29.75
N LEU A 81 -29.17 22.02 29.75
CA LEU A 81 -29.33 22.82 28.53
C LEU A 81 -27.96 23.20 27.96
N LYS A 82 -27.04 23.67 28.82
CA LYS A 82 -25.66 23.96 28.41
C LYS A 82 -24.97 22.73 27.80
N LYS A 83 -25.13 21.57 28.43
CA LYS A 83 -24.55 20.31 27.89
C LYS A 83 -25.15 19.95 26.53
N MET A 84 -26.47 20.08 26.36
CA MET A 84 -27.11 19.81 25.06
C MET A 84 -26.70 20.82 23.98
N GLU A 85 -26.45 22.07 24.35
CA GLU A 85 -25.93 23.11 23.44
C GLU A 85 -24.50 22.77 22.99
N ASP A 86 -23.64 22.36 23.92
CA ASP A 86 -22.29 21.88 23.63
C ASP A 86 -22.32 20.63 22.71
N ASP A 87 -23.16 19.63 23.03
CA ASP A 87 -23.31 18.41 22.24
C ASP A 87 -23.85 18.71 20.83
N LEU A 88 -24.82 19.62 20.69
CA LEU A 88 -25.36 20.04 19.40
C LEU A 88 -24.33 20.77 18.54
N SER A 89 -23.50 21.62 19.15
CA SER A 89 -22.42 22.32 18.45
C SER A 89 -21.39 21.34 17.89
N LEU A 90 -21.04 20.30 18.67
CA LEU A 90 -20.13 19.25 18.24
C LEU A 90 -20.71 18.44 17.08
N GLU A 91 -22.00 18.08 17.15
CA GLU A 91 -22.68 17.33 16.10
C GLU A 91 -22.77 18.14 14.78
N LEU A 92 -22.99 19.46 14.88
CA LEU A 92 -22.97 20.36 13.72
C LEU A 92 -21.59 20.39 13.04
N ASP A 93 -20.52 20.49 13.82
CA ASP A 93 -19.14 20.46 13.32
C ASP A 93 -18.81 19.12 12.63
N ILE A 94 -19.24 18.01 13.23
CA ILE A 94 -19.07 16.66 12.64
C ILE A 94 -19.85 16.56 11.34
N SER A 95 -21.09 17.01 11.30
CA SER A 95 -21.94 16.98 10.11
C SER A 95 -21.35 17.80 8.96
N GLN A 96 -20.80 18.97 9.26
CA GLN A 96 -20.12 19.82 8.27
C GLN A 96 -18.87 19.14 7.71
N LYS A 97 -18.00 18.60 8.56
CA LYS A 97 -16.81 17.85 8.13
C LYS A 97 -17.18 16.63 7.27
N LEU A 98 -18.20 15.88 7.67
CA LEU A 98 -18.68 14.72 6.92
C LEU A 98 -19.20 15.12 5.54
N SER A 99 -19.86 16.29 5.42
CA SER A 99 -20.34 16.84 4.16
C SER A 99 -19.17 17.24 3.23
N GLU A 100 -18.12 17.84 3.78
CA GLU A 100 -16.89 18.19 3.06
C GLU A 100 -16.16 16.93 2.57
N ASP A 101 -15.95 15.95 3.45
CA ASP A 101 -15.32 14.67 3.09
C ASP A 101 -16.11 13.94 1.99
N LYS A 102 -17.45 13.97 2.07
CA LYS A 102 -18.32 13.39 1.04
C LYS A 102 -18.15 14.10 -0.31
N LYS A 103 -17.99 15.43 -0.32
CA LYS A 103 -17.75 16.22 -1.53
C LYS A 103 -16.39 15.87 -2.14
N ASP A 104 -15.35 15.77 -1.31
CA ASP A 104 -14.01 15.40 -1.76
C ASP A 104 -13.94 13.98 -2.29
N LEU A 105 -14.60 13.04 -1.63
CA LEU A 105 -14.70 11.66 -2.09
C LEU A 105 -15.43 11.56 -3.43
N LYS A 106 -16.50 12.34 -3.62
CA LYS A 106 -17.22 12.42 -4.89
C LYS A 106 -16.31 12.94 -6.01
N ASN A 107 -15.54 14.00 -5.76
CA ASN A 107 -14.60 14.55 -6.74
C ASN A 107 -13.50 13.54 -7.10
N LYS A 108 -12.95 12.81 -6.11
CA LYS A 108 -11.98 11.73 -6.34
C LYS A 108 -12.57 10.61 -7.18
N LEU A 109 -13.81 10.19 -6.91
CA LEU A 109 -14.50 9.17 -7.67
C LEU A 109 -14.72 9.59 -9.13
N GLU A 110 -15.10 10.84 -9.37
CA GLU A 110 -15.28 11.39 -10.71
C GLU A 110 -13.95 11.45 -11.49
N ASN A 111 -12.86 11.85 -10.83
CA ASN A 111 -11.53 11.82 -11.42
C ASN A 111 -11.09 10.39 -11.78
N MET A 112 -11.26 9.43 -10.87
CA MET A 112 -10.95 8.02 -11.13
C MET A 112 -11.78 7.46 -12.29
N PHE A 113 -13.06 7.84 -12.39
CA PHE A 113 -13.92 7.41 -13.49
C PHE A 113 -13.43 7.97 -14.84
N ASN A 114 -13.00 9.23 -14.86
CA ASN A 114 -12.42 9.85 -16.04
C ASN A 114 -11.09 9.20 -16.45
N GLU A 115 -10.23 8.84 -15.49
CA GLU A 115 -9.01 8.09 -15.77
C GLU A 115 -9.30 6.69 -16.30
N LEU A 116 -10.26 5.98 -15.70
CA LEU A 116 -10.65 4.64 -16.13
C LEU A 116 -11.23 4.66 -17.55
N LYS A 117 -12.00 5.69 -17.89
CA LYS A 117 -12.51 5.91 -19.25
C LYS A 117 -11.36 6.11 -20.24
N LYS A 118 -10.38 6.98 -19.92
CA LYS A 118 -9.19 7.18 -20.78
C LYS A 118 -8.42 5.88 -21.00
N VAL A 119 -8.23 5.07 -19.95
CA VAL A 119 -7.55 3.77 -20.07
C VAL A 119 -8.35 2.82 -20.96
N SER A 120 -9.67 2.79 -20.83
CA SER A 120 -10.54 1.98 -21.71
C SER A 120 -10.42 2.41 -23.17
N ASP A 121 -10.45 3.72 -23.44
CA ASP A 121 -10.35 4.27 -24.80
C ASP A 121 -8.98 3.92 -25.43
N LEU A 122 -7.88 4.02 -24.66
CA LEU A 122 -6.54 3.62 -25.10
C LEU A 122 -6.44 2.11 -25.36
N LEU A 123 -7.09 1.28 -24.53
CA LEU A 123 -7.10 -0.17 -24.72
C LEU A 123 -7.81 -0.56 -26.02
N ASP A 124 -8.93 0.10 -26.34
CA ASP A 124 -9.65 -0.11 -27.59
C ASP A 124 -8.80 0.32 -28.79
N GLU A 125 -8.12 1.47 -28.70
CA GLU A 125 -7.18 1.92 -29.73
C GLU A 125 -6.05 0.89 -29.95
N GLU A 126 -5.40 0.43 -28.89
CA GLU A 126 -4.34 -0.58 -28.95
C GLU A 126 -4.85 -1.91 -29.53
N ALA A 127 -6.09 -2.31 -29.22
CA ALA A 127 -6.71 -3.50 -29.81
C ALA A 127 -6.92 -3.35 -31.32
N THR A 128 -7.24 -2.15 -31.83
CA THR A 128 -7.33 -1.89 -33.27
C THR A 128 -5.97 -1.89 -33.95
N VAL A 129 -4.95 -1.32 -33.32
CA VAL A 129 -3.56 -1.32 -33.82
C VAL A 129 -3.03 -2.74 -33.91
N ASN A 130 -3.19 -3.54 -32.85
CA ASN A 130 -2.78 -4.95 -32.82
C ASN A 130 -3.46 -5.78 -33.92
N LYS A 131 -4.75 -5.51 -34.23
CA LYS A 131 -5.43 -6.15 -35.36
C LYS A 131 -4.80 -5.77 -36.70
N LYS A 132 -4.47 -4.49 -36.90
CA LYS A 132 -3.78 -4.00 -38.11
C LYS A 132 -2.41 -4.65 -38.24
N ASP A 133 -1.61 -4.63 -37.18
CA ASP A 133 -0.27 -5.22 -37.17
C ASP A 133 -0.31 -6.71 -37.49
N LYS A 134 -1.29 -7.45 -36.96
CA LYS A 134 -1.46 -8.88 -37.28
C LYS A 134 -1.76 -9.11 -38.77
N ILE A 135 -2.57 -8.24 -39.39
CA ILE A 135 -2.85 -8.31 -40.84
C ILE A 135 -1.56 -7.99 -41.61
N THR A 136 -0.85 -6.92 -41.25
CA THR A 136 0.41 -6.54 -41.89
C THR A 136 1.47 -7.63 -41.78
N ILE A 137 1.61 -8.27 -40.61
CA ILE A 137 2.53 -9.40 -40.41
C ILE A 137 2.13 -10.58 -41.30
N SER A 138 0.83 -10.88 -41.41
CA SER A 138 0.32 -11.93 -42.31
C SER A 138 0.69 -11.64 -43.77
N ASP A 139 0.52 -10.40 -44.22
CA ASP A 139 0.83 -10.00 -45.59
C ASP A 139 2.33 -9.98 -45.86
N LEU A 140 3.14 -9.52 -44.91
CA LEU A 140 4.61 -9.59 -44.98
C LEU A 140 5.09 -11.04 -45.03
N ASN A 141 4.50 -11.95 -44.25
CA ASN A 141 4.85 -13.37 -44.27
C ASN A 141 4.55 -14.00 -45.64
N LYS A 142 3.41 -13.69 -46.25
CA LYS A 142 3.11 -14.12 -47.64
C LYS A 142 4.13 -13.55 -48.63
N GLY A 143 4.54 -12.30 -48.46
CA GLY A 143 5.58 -11.67 -49.28
C GLY A 143 6.93 -12.38 -49.14
N ILE A 144 7.33 -12.72 -47.91
CA ILE A 144 8.55 -13.48 -47.61
C ILE A 144 8.48 -14.88 -48.22
N GLU A 145 7.34 -15.58 -48.14
CA GLU A 145 7.16 -16.88 -48.78
C GLU A 145 7.31 -16.78 -50.30
N LYS A 146 6.71 -15.77 -50.92
CA LYS A 146 6.85 -15.54 -52.36
C LYS A 146 8.29 -15.25 -52.75
N LEU A 147 8.97 -14.36 -52.02
CA LEU A 147 10.39 -14.06 -52.24
C LEU A 147 11.28 -15.28 -52.02
N ALA A 148 10.99 -16.12 -51.03
CA ALA A 148 11.72 -17.37 -50.79
C ALA A 148 11.53 -18.35 -51.95
N GLN A 149 10.32 -18.46 -52.50
CA GLN A 149 10.04 -19.25 -53.69
C GLN A 149 10.78 -18.70 -54.92
N GLU A 150 10.78 -17.38 -55.13
CA GLU A 150 11.52 -16.73 -56.22
C GLU A 150 13.04 -16.94 -56.07
N LEU A 151 13.58 -16.81 -54.86
CA LEU A 151 14.99 -17.07 -54.58
C LEU A 151 15.38 -18.51 -54.83
N GLU A 152 14.54 -19.47 -54.42
CA GLU A 152 14.81 -20.88 -54.69
C GLU A 152 14.73 -21.15 -56.20
N ALA A 153 13.77 -20.58 -56.92
CA ALA A 153 13.70 -20.68 -58.38
C ALA A 153 14.94 -20.09 -59.08
N ILE A 154 15.39 -18.90 -58.67
CA ILE A 154 16.61 -18.27 -59.18
C ILE A 154 17.83 -19.11 -58.83
N LYS A 155 17.90 -19.66 -57.62
CA LYS A 155 19.01 -20.53 -57.20
C LYS A 155 19.07 -21.80 -58.04
N GLN A 156 17.92 -22.44 -58.32
CA GLN A 156 17.84 -23.60 -59.21
C GLN A 156 18.27 -23.22 -60.64
N GLN A 157 17.87 -22.04 -61.12
CA GLN A 157 18.29 -21.54 -62.43
C GLN A 157 19.80 -21.25 -62.48
N ASN A 158 20.36 -20.64 -61.43
CA ASN A 158 21.79 -20.41 -61.31
C ASN A 158 22.56 -21.71 -61.20
N ILE A 159 22.08 -22.72 -60.47
CA ILE A 159 22.71 -24.05 -60.43
C ILE A 159 22.78 -24.63 -61.85
N LYS A 160 21.69 -24.55 -62.64
CA LYS A 160 21.70 -25.00 -64.04
C LYS A 160 22.69 -24.22 -64.92
N LEU A 161 22.70 -22.90 -64.81
CA LEU A 161 23.63 -22.03 -65.55
C LEU A 161 25.09 -22.20 -65.08
N GLU A 162 25.32 -22.55 -63.82
CA GLU A 162 26.63 -22.79 -63.22
C GLU A 162 27.15 -24.21 -63.51
N GLU A 163 26.25 -25.20 -63.66
CA GLU A 163 26.56 -26.53 -64.20
C GLU A 163 27.06 -26.42 -65.65
N GLU A 164 26.47 -25.53 -66.45
CA GLU A 164 26.97 -25.19 -67.79
C GLU A 164 28.32 -24.44 -67.77
N ASN A 165 28.63 -23.68 -66.71
CA ASN A 165 29.83 -22.84 -66.61
C ASN A 165 30.99 -23.41 -65.77
N GLY A 166 30.86 -24.60 -65.16
CA GLY A 166 31.98 -25.34 -64.52
C GLY A 166 32.47 -24.83 -63.15
N THR A 167 31.89 -23.76 -62.59
CA THR A 167 32.33 -23.09 -61.35
C THR A 167 31.87 -23.78 -60.06
N HIS A 168 30.98 -24.78 -60.16
CA HIS A 168 30.27 -25.39 -59.02
C HIS A 168 31.12 -26.30 -58.09
N LYS A 169 32.40 -26.54 -58.38
CA LYS A 169 33.23 -27.36 -57.47
C LYS A 169 33.57 -26.65 -56.17
N GLU A 170 33.52 -25.32 -56.08
CA GLU A 170 34.11 -24.58 -54.96
C GLU A 170 33.09 -24.13 -53.90
N LEU A 171 31.93 -23.61 -54.29
CA LEU A 171 30.87 -23.16 -53.35
C LEU A 171 30.21 -24.33 -52.59
N THR A 172 29.92 -25.42 -53.30
CA THR A 172 29.30 -26.62 -52.71
C THR A 172 30.25 -27.31 -51.73
N ARG A 173 31.56 -27.20 -51.95
CA ARG A 173 32.57 -27.65 -50.98
C ARG A 173 32.51 -26.82 -49.69
N VAL A 174 32.39 -25.49 -49.76
CA VAL A 174 32.42 -24.63 -48.56
C VAL A 174 31.24 -24.91 -47.61
N HIS A 175 30.02 -25.05 -48.14
CA HIS A 175 28.87 -25.39 -47.30
C HIS A 175 28.93 -26.81 -46.74
N ALA A 176 29.40 -27.79 -47.52
CA ALA A 176 29.64 -29.15 -47.04
C ALA A 176 30.70 -29.18 -45.92
N TYR A 177 31.81 -28.45 -46.10
CA TYR A 177 32.86 -28.33 -45.08
C TYR A 177 32.36 -27.62 -43.82
N ARG A 178 31.48 -26.63 -43.93
CA ARG A 178 30.89 -25.95 -42.76
C ARG A 178 30.09 -26.95 -41.90
N SER A 179 29.20 -27.72 -42.52
CA SER A 179 28.38 -28.71 -41.80
C SER A 179 29.20 -29.87 -41.23
N GLU A 180 30.20 -30.35 -41.97
CA GLU A 180 31.12 -31.39 -41.49
C GLU A 180 32.01 -30.88 -40.35
N PHE A 181 32.48 -29.64 -40.45
CA PHE A 181 33.23 -28.95 -39.40
C PHE A 181 32.42 -28.84 -38.11
N PHE A 182 31.17 -28.36 -38.18
CA PHE A 182 30.31 -28.23 -37.01
C PHE A 182 29.93 -29.57 -36.40
N THR A 183 29.73 -30.61 -37.23
CA THR A 183 29.47 -31.97 -36.75
C THR A 183 30.69 -32.50 -35.98
N LYS A 184 31.89 -32.36 -36.52
CA LYS A 184 33.14 -32.79 -35.85
C LYS A 184 33.45 -31.96 -34.60
N LEU A 185 33.20 -30.65 -34.65
CA LEU A 185 33.35 -29.76 -33.51
C LEU A 185 32.36 -30.11 -32.39
N LYS A 186 31.10 -30.37 -32.73
CA LYS A 186 30.08 -30.84 -31.78
C LYS A 186 30.45 -32.19 -31.17
N LEU A 187 30.95 -33.14 -31.96
CA LEU A 187 31.41 -34.44 -31.47
C LEU A 187 32.63 -34.31 -30.53
N ALA A 188 33.57 -33.42 -30.85
CA ALA A 188 34.78 -33.24 -30.06
C ALA A 188 34.58 -32.42 -28.76
N ILE A 189 33.51 -31.61 -28.69
CA ILE A 189 33.17 -30.79 -27.51
C ILE A 189 31.96 -31.37 -26.74
N GLY A 190 31.31 -32.42 -27.26
CA GLY A 190 30.04 -32.98 -26.76
C GLY A 190 30.01 -33.41 -25.30
N ASP A 191 31.17 -33.64 -24.69
CA ASP A 191 31.33 -34.07 -23.28
C ASP A 191 31.84 -32.96 -22.33
N MET A 192 31.85 -31.70 -22.76
CA MET A 192 32.20 -30.60 -21.84
C MET A 192 31.01 -30.25 -20.94
N ASP A 193 31.07 -30.70 -19.68
CA ASP A 193 30.08 -30.39 -18.64
C ASP A 193 29.65 -28.91 -18.66
N ASN A 194 28.35 -28.70 -18.81
CA ASN A 194 27.64 -27.41 -18.79
C ASN A 194 27.88 -26.47 -19.98
N MET A 195 28.21 -27.01 -21.15
CA MET A 195 28.14 -26.27 -22.43
C MET A 195 26.80 -26.56 -23.15
N GLN A 196 26.15 -25.52 -23.67
CA GLN A 196 24.94 -25.67 -24.49
C GLN A 196 25.25 -25.40 -25.96
N VAL A 197 24.77 -26.27 -26.84
CA VAL A 197 24.84 -26.09 -28.29
C VAL A 197 23.47 -25.63 -28.77
N VAL A 198 23.38 -24.41 -29.31
CA VAL A 198 22.13 -23.84 -29.85
C VAL A 198 22.39 -23.43 -31.30
N GLY A 199 21.91 -24.24 -32.25
CA GLY A 199 22.24 -24.08 -33.68
C GLY A 199 23.75 -24.20 -33.92
N ASP A 200 24.35 -23.17 -34.53
CA ASP A 200 25.78 -23.09 -34.85
C ASP A 200 26.61 -22.36 -33.76
N ARG A 201 26.10 -22.30 -32.51
CA ARG A 201 26.74 -21.55 -31.40
C ARG A 201 27.00 -22.41 -30.18
N PHE A 202 28.17 -22.22 -29.58
CA PHE A 202 28.54 -22.82 -28.31
C PHE A 202 28.43 -21.79 -27.20
N ILE A 203 27.62 -22.07 -26.18
CA ILE A 203 27.31 -21.12 -25.12
C ILE A 203 27.95 -21.56 -23.80
N PHE A 204 28.71 -20.64 -23.20
CA PHE A 204 29.29 -20.76 -21.87
C PHE A 204 28.70 -19.71 -20.94
N GLN A 205 28.29 -20.13 -19.74
CA GLN A 205 27.91 -19.17 -18.70
C GLN A 205 29.14 -18.40 -18.23
N SER A 206 29.00 -17.08 -18.04
CA SER A 206 30.12 -16.20 -17.70
C SER A 206 30.77 -16.58 -16.38
N GLU A 207 30.00 -17.02 -15.39
CA GLU A 207 30.46 -17.39 -14.05
C GLU A 207 31.34 -18.64 -14.04
N LEU A 208 31.27 -19.46 -15.10
CA LEU A 208 32.14 -20.61 -15.27
C LEU A 208 33.50 -20.22 -15.86
N LEU A 209 33.58 -19.07 -16.52
CA LEU A 209 34.79 -18.58 -17.18
C LEU A 209 35.49 -17.50 -16.35
N PHE A 210 34.71 -16.63 -15.70
CA PHE A 210 35.18 -15.43 -15.02
C PHE A 210 34.75 -15.41 -13.56
N ALA A 211 35.55 -14.75 -12.71
CA ALA A 211 35.10 -14.36 -11.39
C ALA A 211 33.91 -13.37 -11.47
N PRO A 212 33.01 -13.34 -10.46
CA PRO A 212 31.88 -12.40 -10.44
C PRO A 212 32.33 -10.95 -10.64
N GLY A 213 31.72 -10.24 -11.59
CA GLY A 213 32.06 -8.84 -11.91
C GLY A 213 33.44 -8.60 -12.54
N SER A 214 34.25 -9.64 -12.75
CA SER A 214 35.58 -9.55 -13.35
C SER A 214 35.59 -9.94 -14.85
N THR A 215 36.67 -9.53 -15.53
CA THR A 215 37.09 -9.99 -16.86
C THR A 215 38.21 -11.03 -16.80
N ASP A 216 38.77 -11.27 -15.62
CA ASP A 216 39.85 -12.24 -15.44
C ASP A 216 39.29 -13.66 -15.49
N LEU A 217 39.95 -14.49 -16.28
CA LEU A 217 39.59 -15.90 -16.42
C LEU A 217 40.02 -16.66 -15.18
N GLY A 218 39.07 -17.27 -14.47
CA GLY A 218 39.36 -18.14 -13.33
C GLY A 218 40.03 -19.44 -13.78
N ASP A 219 40.70 -20.15 -12.86
CA ASP A 219 41.46 -21.37 -13.18
C ASP A 219 40.61 -22.45 -13.86
N VAL A 220 39.37 -22.63 -13.39
CA VAL A 220 38.39 -23.54 -14.00
C VAL A 220 38.05 -23.11 -15.42
N GLY A 221 37.86 -21.80 -15.64
CA GLY A 221 37.59 -21.22 -16.95
C GLY A 221 38.75 -21.41 -17.93
N GLN A 222 39.98 -21.21 -17.46
CA GLN A 222 41.19 -21.46 -18.24
C GLN A 222 41.30 -22.92 -18.65
N GLY A 223 41.07 -23.87 -17.72
CA GLY A 223 41.10 -25.30 -18.05
C GLY A 223 40.04 -25.71 -19.08
N LYS A 224 38.84 -25.11 -19.05
CA LYS A 224 37.81 -25.33 -20.08
C LYS A 224 38.23 -24.75 -21.43
N LEU A 225 38.73 -23.52 -21.44
CA LEU A 225 39.19 -22.87 -22.67
C LEU A 225 40.45 -23.54 -23.25
N GLU A 226 41.29 -24.16 -22.44
CA GLU A 226 42.44 -24.93 -22.90
C GLU A 226 41.99 -26.19 -23.65
N LYS A 227 41.05 -26.94 -23.09
CA LYS A 227 40.43 -28.09 -23.80
C LYS A 227 39.81 -27.64 -25.13
N LEU A 228 39.06 -26.55 -25.12
CA LEU A 228 38.49 -25.97 -26.34
C LEU A 228 39.59 -25.59 -27.34
N SER A 229 40.66 -24.96 -26.88
CA SER A 229 41.80 -24.55 -27.72
C SER A 229 42.47 -25.74 -28.38
N ASN A 230 42.67 -26.85 -27.66
CA ASN A 230 43.27 -28.06 -28.20
C ASN A 230 42.38 -28.69 -29.27
N THR A 231 41.07 -28.77 -29.02
CA THR A 231 40.10 -29.23 -30.03
C THR A 231 40.09 -28.32 -31.26
N LEU A 232 40.09 -27.00 -31.07
CA LEU A 232 40.15 -26.04 -32.17
C LEU A 232 41.43 -26.24 -33.00
N LYS A 233 42.61 -26.38 -32.38
CA LYS A 233 43.86 -26.66 -33.11
C LYS A 233 43.75 -27.91 -34.00
N GLU A 234 43.19 -29.00 -33.49
CA GLU A 234 43.05 -30.24 -34.26
C GLU A 234 42.11 -30.08 -35.45
N ILE A 235 41.03 -29.32 -35.29
CA ILE A 235 40.07 -29.11 -36.37
C ILE A 235 40.60 -28.10 -37.39
N THR A 236 41.26 -27.03 -36.94
CA THR A 236 41.84 -26.00 -37.82
C THR A 236 42.91 -26.56 -38.77
N LYS A 237 43.67 -27.58 -38.36
CA LYS A 237 44.61 -28.31 -39.25
C LYS A 237 43.91 -28.93 -40.47
N LYS A 238 42.62 -29.27 -40.35
CA LYS A 238 41.82 -29.91 -41.40
C LYS A 238 41.07 -28.91 -42.28
N ILE A 239 41.05 -27.62 -41.92
CA ILE A 239 40.39 -26.59 -42.72
C ILE A 239 41.33 -26.20 -43.88
N PRO A 240 40.87 -26.31 -45.14
CA PRO A 240 41.63 -25.86 -46.30
C PRO A 240 42.04 -24.38 -46.19
N LYS A 241 43.28 -24.06 -46.58
CA LYS A 241 43.84 -22.70 -46.47
C LYS A 241 43.11 -21.66 -47.33
N ASN A 242 42.34 -22.07 -48.33
CA ASN A 242 41.53 -21.19 -49.18
C ASN A 242 40.18 -20.79 -48.53
N ILE A 243 39.81 -21.38 -47.39
CA ILE A 243 38.60 -20.99 -46.67
C ILE A 243 38.93 -19.86 -45.70
N ASN A 244 38.32 -18.70 -45.93
CA ASN A 244 38.47 -17.52 -45.07
C ASN A 244 37.45 -17.57 -43.92
N TRP A 245 37.87 -18.10 -42.77
CA TRP A 245 37.02 -18.32 -41.60
C TRP A 245 37.54 -17.56 -40.37
N VAL A 246 36.62 -17.21 -39.47
CA VAL A 246 36.92 -16.66 -38.15
C VAL A 246 36.10 -17.35 -37.07
N LEU A 247 36.69 -17.53 -35.89
CA LEU A 247 35.99 -17.85 -34.66
C LEU A 247 35.64 -16.53 -33.97
N ARG A 248 34.35 -16.21 -33.96
CA ARG A 248 33.83 -15.05 -33.25
C ARG A 248 33.44 -15.44 -31.83
N VAL A 249 33.93 -14.65 -30.87
CA VAL A 249 33.64 -14.74 -29.44
C VAL A 249 32.73 -13.57 -29.08
N ASP A 250 31.49 -13.86 -28.75
CA ASP A 250 30.43 -12.89 -28.48
C ASP A 250 30.17 -12.83 -26.96
N GLY A 251 30.37 -11.67 -26.35
CA GLY A 251 30.11 -11.43 -24.93
C GLY A 251 28.74 -10.81 -24.68
N HIS A 252 28.04 -11.29 -23.64
CA HIS A 252 26.74 -10.78 -23.22
C HIS A 252 26.65 -10.58 -21.71
N THR A 253 25.81 -9.63 -21.29
CA THR A 253 25.50 -9.36 -19.87
C THR A 253 24.00 -9.58 -19.61
N ASP A 254 23.63 -9.54 -18.33
CA ASP A 254 22.23 -9.32 -17.95
C ASP A 254 21.86 -7.82 -18.01
N ASN A 255 20.66 -7.50 -17.52
CA ASN A 255 20.11 -6.15 -17.49
C ASN A 255 20.49 -5.34 -16.23
N VAL A 256 21.38 -5.85 -15.37
CA VAL A 256 21.81 -5.11 -14.18
C VAL A 256 22.94 -4.16 -14.58
N PRO A 257 22.81 -2.84 -14.35
CA PRO A 257 23.87 -1.90 -14.69
C PRO A 257 25.14 -2.13 -13.87
N ILE A 258 26.29 -2.23 -14.54
CA ILE A 258 27.60 -2.23 -13.87
C ILE A 258 27.95 -0.83 -13.35
N ARG A 259 28.57 -0.74 -12.15
CA ARG A 259 28.79 0.53 -11.43
C ARG A 259 30.24 0.88 -11.09
N HIS A 260 31.20 -0.04 -11.22
CA HIS A 260 32.52 0.14 -10.60
C HIS A 260 33.74 -0.15 -11.48
N ALA A 261 33.68 -1.10 -12.43
CA ALA A 261 34.84 -1.53 -13.21
C ALA A 261 34.80 -1.18 -14.71
N PHE A 262 33.62 -0.88 -15.24
CA PHE A 262 33.37 -0.58 -16.65
C PHE A 262 32.32 0.51 -16.75
N ALA A 263 32.41 1.37 -17.78
CA ALA A 263 31.47 2.46 -17.99
C ALA A 263 30.07 1.95 -18.39
N SER A 264 29.99 0.75 -18.97
CA SER A 264 28.72 0.14 -19.37
C SER A 264 28.79 -1.38 -19.49
N ASN A 265 27.62 -2.00 -19.57
CA ASN A 265 27.47 -3.43 -19.90
C ASN A 265 28.02 -3.77 -21.29
N TRP A 266 28.02 -2.81 -22.24
CA TRP A 266 28.70 -2.96 -23.53
C TRP A 266 30.20 -3.19 -23.33
N GLU A 267 30.85 -2.32 -22.56
CA GLU A 267 32.28 -2.40 -22.27
C GLU A 267 32.65 -3.70 -21.55
N LEU A 268 31.89 -4.07 -20.49
CA LEU A 268 32.12 -5.32 -19.78
C LEU A 268 32.05 -6.53 -20.73
N SER A 269 31.02 -6.57 -21.58
CA SER A 269 30.82 -7.68 -22.51
C SER A 269 31.95 -7.81 -23.53
N ALA A 270 32.40 -6.67 -24.08
CA ALA A 270 33.51 -6.63 -25.03
C ALA A 270 34.83 -7.01 -24.34
N ALA A 271 35.09 -6.51 -23.14
CA ALA A 271 36.30 -6.80 -22.38
C ALA A 271 36.39 -8.29 -22.00
N ARG A 272 35.27 -8.93 -21.65
CA ARG A 272 35.22 -10.38 -21.42
C ARG A 272 35.51 -11.18 -22.69
N ALA A 273 34.89 -10.82 -23.81
CA ALA A 273 35.17 -11.46 -25.10
C ALA A 273 36.64 -11.31 -25.52
N ILE A 274 37.22 -10.12 -25.33
CA ILE A 274 38.65 -9.86 -25.59
C ILE A 274 39.54 -10.73 -24.69
N SER A 275 39.18 -10.90 -23.41
CA SER A 275 39.96 -11.71 -22.47
C SER A 275 40.02 -13.19 -22.89
N VAL A 276 38.89 -13.73 -23.38
CA VAL A 276 38.83 -15.07 -23.98
C VAL A 276 39.68 -15.14 -25.25
N VAL A 277 39.57 -14.16 -26.16
CA VAL A 277 40.38 -14.14 -27.39
C VAL A 277 41.88 -14.08 -27.06
N LYS A 278 42.30 -13.22 -26.13
CA LYS A 278 43.70 -13.15 -25.66
C LYS A 278 44.18 -14.49 -25.11
N PHE A 279 43.33 -15.19 -24.36
CA PHE A 279 43.66 -16.53 -23.88
C PHE A 279 43.83 -17.52 -25.04
N LEU A 280 42.91 -17.57 -26.01
CA LEU A 280 43.01 -18.44 -27.18
C LEU A 280 44.27 -18.14 -28.02
N MET A 281 44.64 -16.86 -28.15
CA MET A 281 45.89 -16.44 -28.79
C MET A 281 47.11 -16.98 -28.03
N LYS A 282 47.12 -16.87 -26.70
CA LYS A 282 48.18 -17.44 -25.84
C LYS A 282 48.28 -18.96 -25.98
N GLN A 283 47.14 -19.62 -26.19
CA GLN A 283 47.10 -21.05 -26.48
C GLN A 283 47.60 -21.39 -27.89
N GLY A 284 47.86 -20.42 -28.76
CA GLY A 284 48.43 -20.65 -30.10
C GLY A 284 47.40 -20.71 -31.23
N ILE A 285 46.16 -20.25 -31.00
CA ILE A 285 45.20 -20.04 -32.08
C ILE A 285 45.61 -18.80 -32.88
N ASN A 286 45.59 -18.89 -34.21
CA ASN A 286 46.01 -17.81 -35.09
C ASN A 286 45.12 -16.55 -34.88
N PRO A 287 45.69 -15.39 -34.51
CA PRO A 287 44.92 -14.17 -34.28
C PRO A 287 44.11 -13.71 -35.49
N LYS A 288 44.54 -14.05 -36.72
CA LYS A 288 43.80 -13.71 -37.95
C LYS A 288 42.43 -14.39 -38.05
N ASN A 289 42.21 -15.44 -37.26
CA ASN A 289 40.99 -16.24 -37.24
C ASN A 289 40.18 -15.99 -35.97
N LEU A 290 40.44 -14.91 -35.22
CA LEU A 290 39.75 -14.60 -33.97
C LEU A 290 39.10 -13.21 -34.05
N VAL A 291 37.86 -13.13 -33.59
CA VAL A 291 37.13 -11.86 -33.46
C VAL A 291 36.47 -11.83 -32.08
N ALA A 292 36.58 -10.72 -31.38
CA ALA A 292 35.83 -10.47 -30.15
C ALA A 292 34.74 -9.42 -30.42
N ALA A 293 33.52 -9.68 -29.96
CA ALA A 293 32.41 -8.73 -30.00
C ALA A 293 31.71 -8.68 -28.64
N GLY A 294 31.29 -7.50 -28.22
CA GLY A 294 30.42 -7.32 -27.06
C GLY A 294 29.03 -6.89 -27.51
N PHE A 295 27.98 -7.39 -26.87
CA PHE A 295 26.58 -7.04 -27.17
C PHE A 295 25.84 -6.46 -25.95
N GLY A 296 26.51 -6.38 -24.80
CA GLY A 296 25.90 -5.99 -23.53
C GLY A 296 24.62 -6.77 -23.23
N GLN A 297 23.59 -6.04 -22.82
CA GLN A 297 22.28 -6.58 -22.42
C GLN A 297 21.26 -6.68 -23.57
N PHE A 298 21.63 -6.25 -24.78
CA PHE A 298 20.67 -5.99 -25.87
C PHE A 298 20.32 -7.24 -26.69
N GLN A 299 20.94 -8.37 -26.41
CA GLN A 299 20.62 -9.68 -26.99
C GLN A 299 20.41 -10.74 -25.89
N PRO A 300 19.31 -10.64 -25.12
CA PRO A 300 19.01 -11.61 -24.07
C PRO A 300 18.62 -12.96 -24.69
N LEU A 301 19.18 -14.05 -24.16
CA LEU A 301 18.78 -15.41 -24.52
C LEU A 301 17.41 -15.75 -23.93
N ILE A 302 17.14 -15.29 -22.71
CA ILE A 302 15.84 -15.44 -22.04
C ILE A 302 15.39 -14.07 -21.53
N LYS A 303 14.15 -13.71 -21.84
CA LYS A 303 13.51 -12.50 -21.29
C LYS A 303 13.18 -12.69 -19.80
N GLY A 304 13.42 -11.65 -19.00
CA GLY A 304 13.05 -11.63 -17.59
C GLY A 304 14.11 -11.00 -16.69
N SER A 305 13.70 -10.65 -15.47
CA SER A 305 14.55 -9.96 -14.48
C SER A 305 14.85 -10.82 -13.24
N ASN A 306 14.50 -12.11 -13.25
CA ASN A 306 14.82 -13.04 -12.18
C ASN A 306 16.25 -13.60 -12.33
N GLU A 307 16.81 -14.16 -11.25
CA GLU A 307 18.21 -14.62 -11.26
C GLU A 307 18.47 -15.74 -12.26
N LYS A 308 17.48 -16.62 -12.48
CA LYS A 308 17.57 -17.70 -13.47
C LYS A 308 17.73 -17.16 -14.90
N ALA A 309 17.01 -16.10 -15.26
CA ALA A 309 17.15 -15.43 -16.55
C ALA A 309 18.47 -14.67 -16.64
N ARG A 310 18.87 -13.96 -15.58
CA ARG A 310 20.12 -13.19 -15.53
C ARG A 310 21.35 -14.08 -15.71
N SER A 311 21.46 -15.17 -14.97
CA SER A 311 22.57 -16.13 -15.10
C SER A 311 22.68 -16.72 -16.51
N LYS A 312 21.54 -17.00 -17.17
CA LYS A 312 21.56 -17.46 -18.57
C LYS A 312 21.94 -16.38 -19.58
N ASN A 313 21.65 -15.11 -19.29
CA ASN A 313 21.99 -14.00 -20.17
C ASN A 313 23.47 -13.59 -20.06
N ARG A 314 24.08 -13.73 -18.87
CA ARG A 314 25.52 -13.57 -18.63
C ARG A 314 26.29 -14.74 -19.24
N ARG A 315 26.70 -14.61 -20.51
CA ARG A 315 27.30 -15.73 -21.27
C ARG A 315 28.34 -15.25 -22.28
N ILE A 316 29.18 -16.19 -22.72
CA ILE A 316 30.06 -16.09 -23.88
C ILE A 316 29.57 -17.09 -24.92
N GLU A 317 29.33 -16.61 -26.14
CA GLU A 317 29.01 -17.46 -27.28
C GLU A 317 30.23 -17.57 -28.21
N PHE A 318 30.48 -18.77 -28.73
CA PHE A 318 31.45 -19.00 -29.79
C PHE A 318 30.71 -19.41 -31.05
N LYS A 319 31.02 -18.75 -32.18
CA LYS A 319 30.48 -19.11 -33.49
C LYS A 319 31.55 -19.06 -34.56
N LEU A 320 31.46 -19.95 -35.54
CA LEU A 320 32.27 -19.85 -36.74
C LEU A 320 31.56 -18.92 -37.73
N ASP A 321 32.31 -17.98 -38.31
CA ASP A 321 31.82 -17.02 -39.28
C ASP A 321 32.77 -16.95 -40.48
N GLN A 322 32.28 -16.43 -41.60
CA GLN A 322 33.15 -16.04 -42.72
C GLN A 322 33.68 -14.63 -42.48
N ARG A 323 34.92 -14.39 -42.89
CA ARG A 323 35.56 -13.09 -42.74
C ARG A 323 35.06 -12.08 -43.75
#